data_AF-A0A168RM35-F1
#
_entry.id   AF-A0A168RM35-F1
#
_cell.length_a   1.000
_cell.length_b   1.000
_cell.length_c   1.000
_cell.angle_alpha   90.00
_cell.angle_beta   90.00
_cell.angle_gamma   90.00
#
_symmetry.space_group_name_H-M   'P 1'
#
loop_
_entity.id
_entity.type
_entity.pdbx_description
1 polymer ?
#
loop_
_entity_poly.entity_id
_entity_poly.type
_entity_poly.pdbx_seq_one_letter_code
_entity_poly.pdbx_strand_id
1 'polypeptide(L)'
;MFKKSGKDAWNVVKRGNMFMLAIGLLLGTAFNAVVSSLANDVIMAAIAAYFKVASVADLTAGPVLIGKFLSALISFLIVAVVIFVALWFGFYIVNLVRAHKAKKNPAPVVEVKPTTEELILAELKELNKKLENKK
;
A
#
# COMPACT_ATOMS: atom_id res chain seq x y z
N MET A 1 4.75 -23.97 -30.91
CA MET A 1 5.44 -23.89 -29.59
C MET A 1 5.05 -22.63 -28.82
N PHE A 2 5.17 -21.42 -29.38
CA PHE A 2 4.81 -20.14 -28.75
C PHE A 2 3.38 -20.04 -28.16
N LYS A 3 2.35 -20.54 -28.86
CA LYS A 3 0.96 -20.53 -28.35
C LYS A 3 0.75 -21.38 -27.10
N LYS A 4 1.58 -22.41 -26.88
CA LYS A 4 1.51 -23.28 -25.69
C LYS A 4 2.17 -22.59 -24.50
N SER A 5 3.36 -22.02 -24.70
CA SER A 5 4.09 -21.25 -23.68
C SER A 5 3.29 -20.06 -23.14
N GLY A 6 2.57 -19.32 -23.99
CA GLY A 6 1.71 -18.22 -23.53
C GLY A 6 0.53 -18.68 -22.69
N LYS A 7 -0.06 -19.84 -23.02
CA LYS A 7 -1.16 -20.43 -22.26
C LYS A 7 -0.68 -20.97 -20.91
N ASP A 8 0.53 -21.52 -20.85
CA ASP A 8 1.14 -22.02 -19.61
C ASP A 8 1.51 -20.87 -18.68
N ALA A 9 2.08 -19.78 -19.21
CA ALA A 9 2.34 -18.55 -18.43
C ALA A 9 1.05 -17.95 -17.86
N TRP A 10 -0.01 -17.86 -18.66
CA TRP A 10 -1.32 -17.39 -18.21
C TRP A 10 -1.92 -18.28 -17.12
N ASN A 11 -1.74 -19.60 -17.24
CA ASN A 11 -2.16 -20.55 -16.23
C ASN A 11 -1.36 -20.37 -14.91
N VAL A 12 -0.06 -20.05 -14.97
CA VAL A 12 0.75 -19.76 -13.77
C VAL A 12 0.29 -18.47 -13.07
N VAL A 13 0.05 -17.40 -13.85
CA VAL A 13 -0.43 -16.12 -13.30
C VAL A 13 -1.81 -16.26 -12.64
N LYS A 14 -2.71 -17.04 -13.25
CA LYS A 14 -4.05 -17.31 -12.71
C LYS A 14 -4.09 -18.27 -11.53
N ARG A 15 -3.09 -19.15 -11.41
CA ARG A 15 -3.03 -20.16 -10.34
C ARG A 15 -2.56 -19.60 -8.99
N GLY A 16 -2.22 -18.32 -8.90
CA GLY A 16 -1.70 -17.74 -7.65
C GLY A 16 -2.17 -16.33 -7.33
N ASN A 17 -1.86 -15.89 -6.11
CA ASN A 17 -2.01 -14.50 -5.63
C ASN A 17 -1.08 -13.49 -6.34
N MET A 18 -0.26 -13.95 -7.28
CA MET A 18 0.77 -13.16 -7.97
C MET A 18 0.18 -11.97 -8.74
N PHE A 19 -1.00 -12.14 -9.34
CA PHE A 19 -1.67 -11.05 -10.06
C PHE A 19 -2.05 -9.89 -9.13
N MET A 20 -2.58 -10.19 -7.94
CA MET A 20 -2.92 -9.17 -6.94
C MET A 20 -1.66 -8.51 -6.37
N LEU A 21 -0.59 -9.27 -6.15
CA LEU A 21 0.71 -8.73 -5.73
C LEU A 21 1.31 -7.79 -6.80
N ALA A 22 1.23 -8.17 -8.07
CA ALA A 22 1.72 -7.35 -9.18
C ALA A 22 0.93 -6.04 -9.30
N ILE A 23 -0.40 -6.10 -9.20
CA ILE A 23 -1.23 -4.89 -9.19
C ILE A 23 -0.90 -4.00 -7.98
N GLY A 24 -0.75 -4.59 -6.79
CA GLY A 24 -0.39 -3.84 -5.59
C GLY A 24 0.95 -3.10 -5.73
N LEU A 25 1.96 -3.76 -6.31
CA LEU A 25 3.25 -3.13 -6.58
C LEU A 25 3.15 -2.00 -7.60
N LEU A 26 2.45 -2.21 -8.71
CA LEU A 26 2.26 -1.19 -9.77
C LEU A 26 1.49 0.04 -9.26
N LEU A 27 0.45 -0.17 -8.46
CA LEU A 27 -0.28 0.92 -7.83
C LEU A 27 0.59 1.64 -6.80
N GLY A 28 1.38 0.91 -6.02
CA GLY A 28 2.31 1.49 -5.05
C GLY A 28 3.37 2.37 -5.70
N THR A 29 3.96 1.94 -6.81
CA THR A 29 4.97 2.74 -7.53
C THR A 29 4.37 3.98 -8.19
N ALA A 30 3.19 3.85 -8.82
CA ALA A 30 2.48 4.98 -9.41
C ALA A 30 2.06 6.01 -8.35
N PHE A 31 1.54 5.55 -7.21
CA PHE A 31 1.17 6.42 -6.09
C PHE A 31 2.40 7.15 -5.51
N ASN A 32 3.50 6.43 -5.29
CA ASN A 32 4.74 7.03 -4.80
C ASN A 32 5.27 8.10 -5.76
N ALA A 33 5.14 7.90 -7.09
CA ALA A 33 5.54 8.90 -8.07
C ALA A 33 4.73 10.20 -7.93
N VAL A 34 3.41 10.11 -7.74
CA VAL A 34 2.53 11.28 -7.53
C VAL A 34 2.89 12.02 -6.23
N VAL A 35 3.09 11.28 -5.14
CA VAL A 35 3.45 11.87 -3.85
C VAL A 35 4.84 12.51 -3.90
N SER A 36 5.79 11.86 -4.56
CA SER A 36 7.15 12.37 -4.76
C SER A 36 7.15 13.66 -5.59
N SER A 37 6.35 13.73 -6.66
CA SER A 37 6.21 14.96 -7.46
C SER A 37 5.59 16.10 -6.65
N LEU A 38 4.54 15.82 -5.85
CA LEU A 38 3.98 16.83 -4.95
C LEU A 38 5.02 17.36 -3.96
N ALA A 39 5.83 16.48 -3.36
CA ALA A 39 6.86 16.88 -2.41
C ALA A 39 8.00 17.68 -3.07
N ASN A 40 8.54 17.19 -4.18
CA ASN A 40 9.72 17.75 -4.83
C ASN A 40 9.40 18.95 -5.73
N ASP A 41 8.31 18.91 -6.48
CA ASP A 41 8.02 19.91 -7.51
C ASP A 41 7.15 21.04 -6.95
N VAL A 42 6.32 20.76 -5.93
CA VAL A 42 5.42 21.77 -5.35
C VAL A 42 5.92 22.25 -4.00
N ILE A 43 6.12 21.34 -3.04
CA ILE A 43 6.47 21.75 -1.67
C ILE A 43 7.89 22.31 -1.60
N MET A 44 8.88 21.62 -2.17
CA MET A 44 10.26 22.12 -2.20
C MET A 44 10.38 23.43 -3.00
N ALA A 45 9.65 23.57 -4.12
CA ALA A 45 9.61 24.83 -4.87
C ALA A 45 9.00 25.97 -4.06
N ALA A 46 7.92 25.72 -3.30
CA ALA A 46 7.31 26.70 -2.40
C ALA A 46 8.26 27.11 -1.27
N ILE A 47 8.99 26.16 -0.68
CA ILE A 47 10.00 26.41 0.34
C ILE A 47 11.15 27.25 -0.25
N ALA A 48 11.67 26.88 -1.42
CA ALA A 48 12.76 27.61 -2.09
C ALA A 48 12.36 29.07 -2.39
N ALA A 49 11.14 29.27 -2.89
CA ALA A 49 10.58 30.59 -3.13
C ALA A 49 10.46 31.42 -1.85
N TYR A 50 10.02 30.81 -0.74
CA TYR A 50 9.91 31.50 0.56
C TYR A 50 11.27 31.97 1.10
N PHE A 51 12.31 31.15 0.95
CA PHE A 51 13.67 31.49 1.38
C PHE A 51 14.44 32.37 0.37
N LYS A 52 13.85 32.74 -0.78
CA LYS A 52 14.50 33.48 -1.88
C LYS A 52 15.81 32.84 -2.36
N VAL A 53 15.94 31.52 -2.23
CA VAL A 53 17.08 30.76 -2.74
C VAL A 53 16.62 30.08 -4.03
N ALA A 54 17.35 30.28 -5.14
CA ALA A 54 16.98 29.72 -6.45
C ALA A 54 16.86 28.18 -6.41
N SER A 55 17.68 27.53 -5.58
CA SER A 55 17.67 26.09 -5.34
C SER A 55 18.51 25.82 -4.10
N VAL A 56 17.96 25.07 -3.12
CA VAL A 56 18.74 24.57 -1.97
C VAL A 56 19.87 23.64 -2.45
N ALA A 57 19.73 23.09 -3.66
CA ALA A 57 20.74 22.25 -4.31
C ALA A 57 21.89 23.04 -4.96
N ASP A 58 21.78 24.37 -5.09
CA ASP A 58 22.78 25.23 -5.75
C ASP A 58 23.80 25.83 -4.77
N LEU A 59 23.67 25.53 -3.47
CA LEU A 59 24.71 25.83 -2.47
C LEU A 59 25.93 24.94 -2.73
N THR A 60 26.85 25.48 -3.52
CA THR A 60 28.17 24.89 -3.79
C THR A 60 29.15 25.32 -2.70
N ALA A 61 29.58 24.38 -1.87
CA ALA A 61 30.79 24.53 -1.06
C ALA A 61 31.93 23.79 -1.76
N GLY A 62 32.41 24.33 -2.89
CA GLY A 62 33.48 23.73 -3.69
C GLY A 62 33.05 22.51 -4.54
N PRO A 63 33.96 21.56 -4.87
CA PRO A 63 33.71 20.46 -5.81
C PRO A 63 32.81 19.33 -5.24
N VAL A 64 32.30 19.47 -4.02
CA VAL A 64 31.45 18.47 -3.36
C VAL A 64 29.99 18.94 -3.41
N LEU A 65 29.11 18.13 -4.00
CA LEU A 65 27.67 18.37 -4.16
C LEU A 65 26.88 18.24 -2.84
N ILE A 66 27.34 18.89 -1.77
CA ILE A 66 26.70 18.88 -0.44
C ILE A 66 25.25 19.39 -0.54
N GLY A 67 24.99 20.38 -1.40
CA GLY A 67 23.65 20.92 -1.66
C GLY A 67 22.64 19.88 -2.16
N LYS A 68 23.04 18.99 -3.09
CA LYS A 68 22.14 17.92 -3.58
C LYS A 68 21.82 16.90 -2.50
N PHE A 69 22.80 16.53 -1.69
CA PHE A 69 22.59 15.58 -0.60
C PHE A 69 21.66 16.17 0.46
N LEU A 70 21.88 17.43 0.87
CA LEU A 70 21.01 18.10 1.83
C LEU A 70 19.59 18.29 1.28
N SER A 71 19.46 18.69 0.01
CA SER A 71 18.17 18.77 -0.67
C SER A 71 17.44 17.42 -0.70
N ALA A 72 18.16 16.30 -0.89
CA ALA A 72 17.58 14.96 -0.87
C ALA A 72 17.15 14.53 0.54
N LEU A 73 17.88 14.92 1.58
CA LEU A 73 17.47 14.67 2.97
C LEU A 73 16.20 15.45 3.33
N ILE A 74 16.13 16.72 2.93
CA ILE A 74 14.94 17.56 3.15
C ILE A 74 13.75 16.99 2.38
N SER A 75 13.93 16.62 1.11
CA SER A 75 12.83 16.06 0.33
C SER A 75 12.36 14.71 0.85
N PHE A 76 13.26 13.85 1.33
CA PHE A 76 12.89 12.61 2.01
C PHE A 76 12.00 12.87 3.23
N LEU A 77 12.35 13.85 4.05
CA LEU A 77 11.56 14.24 5.22
C LEU A 77 10.18 14.77 4.82
N ILE A 78 10.10 15.59 3.75
CA ILE A 78 8.83 16.11 3.23
C ILE A 78 7.97 14.97 2.69
N VAL A 79 8.51 14.08 1.85
CA VAL A 79 7.79 12.93 1.31
C VAL A 79 7.23 12.07 2.44
N ALA A 80 8.02 11.80 3.48
CA ALA A 80 7.55 11.05 4.66
C ALA A 80 6.35 11.71 5.33
N VAL A 81 6.39 13.04 5.52
CA VAL A 81 5.27 13.81 6.09
C VAL A 81 4.04 13.79 5.17
N VAL A 82 4.22 13.94 3.85
CA VAL A 82 3.11 13.91 2.89
C VAL A 82 2.44 12.53 2.88
N ILE A 83 3.22 11.45 2.88
CA ILE A 83 2.69 10.08 2.96
C ILE A 83 1.91 9.91 4.27
N PHE A 84 2.45 10.38 5.40
CA PHE A 84 1.77 10.30 6.69
C PHE A 84 0.40 11.01 6.67
N VAL A 85 0.35 12.24 6.15
CA VAL A 85 -0.90 13.01 6.03
C VAL A 85 -1.88 12.34 5.06
N ALA A 86 -1.40 11.83 3.92
CA ALA A 86 -2.23 11.14 2.94
C ALA A 86 -2.86 9.86 3.52
N LEU A 87 -2.07 9.04 4.22
CA LEU A 87 -2.56 7.84 4.90
C LEU A 87 -3.53 8.19 6.03
N TRP A 88 -3.23 9.22 6.82
CA TRP A 88 -4.11 9.67 7.90
C TRP A 88 -5.45 10.17 7.35
N PHE A 89 -5.45 10.97 6.29
CA PHE A 89 -6.67 11.44 5.63
C PHE A 89 -7.45 10.28 5.02
N GLY A 90 -6.77 9.36 4.33
CA GLY A 90 -7.40 8.14 3.80
C GLY A 90 -8.08 7.32 4.89
N PHE A 91 -7.40 7.09 6.01
CA PHE A 91 -7.97 6.38 7.16
C PHE A 91 -9.13 7.16 7.80
N TYR A 92 -9.01 8.48 7.92
CA TYR A 92 -10.06 9.35 8.45
C TYR A 92 -11.34 9.26 7.62
N ILE A 93 -11.24 9.33 6.29
CA ILE A 93 -12.39 9.17 5.38
C ILE A 93 -12.99 7.77 5.51
N VAL A 94 -12.18 6.72 5.54
CA VAL A 94 -12.67 5.35 5.73
C VAL A 94 -13.41 5.22 7.08
N ASN A 95 -12.86 5.78 8.15
CA ASN A 95 -13.49 5.78 9.47
C ASN A 95 -14.82 6.55 9.47
N LEU A 96 -14.87 7.70 8.81
CA LEU A 96 -16.08 8.53 8.67
C LEU A 96 -17.16 7.83 7.84
N VAL A 97 -16.79 7.17 6.74
CA VAL A 97 -17.72 6.38 5.92
C VAL A 97 -18.23 5.18 6.69
N ARG A 98 -17.39 4.47 7.44
CA ARG A 98 -17.81 3.36 8.31
C ARG A 98 -18.78 3.82 9.40
N ALA A 99 -18.52 4.96 10.03
CA ALA A 99 -19.41 5.56 11.02
C ALA A 99 -20.78 5.96 10.44
N HIS A 100 -20.83 6.46 9.20
CA HIS A 100 -22.08 6.79 8.51
C HIS A 100 -22.82 5.55 7.99
N LYS A 101 -22.11 4.53 7.51
CA LYS A 101 -22.73 3.28 7.04
C LYS A 101 -23.31 2.47 8.21
N ALA A 102 -22.65 2.41 9.36
CA ALA A 102 -23.17 1.77 10.58
C ALA A 102 -24.54 2.32 11.03
N LYS A 103 -24.88 3.56 10.66
CA LYS A 103 -26.17 4.19 11.01
C LYS A 103 -27.28 4.00 9.97
N LYS A 104 -26.97 3.72 8.70
CA LYS A 104 -27.95 3.71 7.59
C LYS A 104 -28.21 2.34 6.98
N ASN A 105 -27.23 1.43 7.02
CA ASN A 105 -27.38 0.02 6.65
C ASN A 105 -26.16 -0.67 7.23
N PRO A 106 -26.28 -1.51 8.28
CA PRO A 106 -25.16 -2.34 8.69
C PRO A 106 -24.69 -3.06 7.42
N ALA A 107 -23.42 -2.89 7.06
CA ALA A 107 -22.85 -3.65 5.96
C ALA A 107 -23.19 -5.12 6.22
N PRO A 108 -23.62 -5.91 5.21
CA PRO A 108 -23.64 -7.34 5.38
C PRO A 108 -22.25 -7.66 5.90
N VAL A 109 -22.20 -8.17 7.13
CA VAL A 109 -20.98 -8.73 7.67
C VAL A 109 -20.53 -9.64 6.55
N VAL A 110 -19.40 -9.33 5.91
CA VAL A 110 -18.71 -10.36 5.15
C VAL A 110 -18.38 -11.34 6.25
N GLU A 111 -19.28 -12.30 6.48
CA GLU A 111 -19.00 -13.45 7.31
C GLU A 111 -17.66 -13.89 6.75
N VAL A 112 -16.62 -13.73 7.58
CA VAL A 112 -15.36 -14.39 7.32
C VAL A 112 -15.77 -15.84 7.37
N LYS A 113 -16.19 -16.35 6.21
CA LYS A 113 -16.65 -17.71 6.07
C LYS A 113 -15.46 -18.49 6.60
N PRO A 114 -15.65 -19.27 7.68
CA PRO A 114 -14.53 -19.89 8.38
C PRO A 114 -13.64 -20.50 7.32
N THR A 115 -12.34 -20.19 7.39
CA THR A 115 -11.40 -20.66 6.37
C THR A 115 -11.57 -22.17 6.23
N THR A 116 -11.31 -22.73 5.06
CA THR A 116 -11.48 -24.18 4.86
C THR A 116 -10.78 -24.99 5.95
N GLU A 117 -9.69 -24.46 6.49
CA GLU A 117 -8.95 -24.99 7.64
C GLU A 117 -9.74 -24.96 8.96
N GLU A 118 -10.44 -23.87 9.27
CA GLU A 118 -11.33 -23.78 10.45
C GLU A 118 -12.51 -24.74 10.35
N LEU A 119 -13.07 -24.94 9.14
CA LEU A 119 -14.11 -25.93 8.87
C LEU A 119 -13.58 -27.37 9.03
N ILE A 120 -12.41 -27.66 8.47
CA ILE A 120 -11.76 -28.96 8.61
C ILE A 120 -11.44 -29.25 10.09
N LEU A 121 -10.94 -28.25 10.83
CA LEU A 121 -10.62 -28.43 12.25
C LEU A 121 -11.89 -28.68 13.09
N ALA A 122 -13.01 -28.02 12.77
CA ALA A 122 -14.29 -28.28 13.39
C ALA A 122 -14.77 -29.72 13.11
N GLU A 123 -14.67 -30.17 11.85
CA GLU A 123 -15.05 -31.53 11.44
C GLU A 123 -14.16 -32.60 12.08
N LEU A 124 -12.85 -32.37 12.18
CA LEU A 124 -11.91 -33.27 12.87
C LEU A 124 -12.22 -33.39 14.36
N LYS A 125 -12.55 -32.28 15.04
CA LYS A 125 -12.96 -32.31 16.46
C LYS A 125 -14.27 -33.09 16.65
N GLU A 126 -15.22 -32.93 15.75
CA GLU A 126 -16.49 -33.67 15.80
C GLU A 126 -16.29 -35.17 15.55
N LEU A 127 -15.47 -35.54 14.57
CA LEU A 127 -15.09 -36.93 14.28
C LEU A 127 -14.41 -37.60 15.48
N ASN A 128 -13.48 -36.91 16.15
CA ASN A 128 -12.81 -37.47 17.32
C ASN A 128 -13.82 -37.72 18.46
N LYS A 129 -14.72 -36.77 18.73
CA LYS A 129 -15.79 -36.93 19.74
C LYS A 129 -16.72 -38.12 19.42
N LYS A 130 -17.05 -38.34 18.13
CA LYS A 130 -17.83 -39.52 17.70
C LYS A 130 -17.08 -40.83 17.90
N LEU A 131 -15.76 -40.84 17.72
CA LEU A 131 -14.92 -42.03 17.97
C LEU A 131 -14.75 -42.32 19.46
N GLU A 132 -14.62 -41.28 20.30
CA GLU A 132 -14.58 -41.43 21.77
C GLU A 132 -15.89 -41.99 22.31
N ASN A 133 -17.04 -41.53 21.82
CA ASN A 133 -18.36 -42.03 22.24
C ASN A 133 -18.70 -43.44 21.72
N LYS A 134 -17.89 -44.00 20.82
CA LYS A 134 -18.10 -45.33 20.22
C LYS A 134 -17.20 -46.41 20.83
N LYS A 135 -16.33 -46.04 21.78
CA LYS A 135 -15.61 -46.95 22.67
C LYS A 135 -16.36 -47.10 23.99
#